data_AF-A0A1T4RW93-F1
#
_entry.id   AF-A0A1T4RW93-F1
#
_cell.length_a   1.000
_cell.length_b   1.000
_cell.length_c   1.000
_cell.angle_alpha   90.00
_cell.angle_beta   90.00
_cell.angle_gamma   90.00
#
_symmetry.space_group_name_H-M   'P 1'
#
loop_
_entity.id
_entity.type
_entity.pdbx_description
1 polymer ?
#
loop_
_entity_poly.entity_id
_entity_poly.type
_entity_poly.pdbx_seq_one_letter_code
_entity_poly.pdbx_strand_id
1 'polypeptide(L)'
;MRGQSGKVVDLVASSIGGGNIRVVNLLGFPVDFSGQFHTLIIPHRDRPGLIAAVSGLLAESGINIAQMKVTREQRGAEAIMIIETDQNCPESLASQIKGIANIQDVIVVKPL
;
A
#
# COMPACT_ATOMS: atom_id res chain seq x y z
N MET A 1 -5.83 9.85 -10.33
CA MET A 1 -7.10 9.67 -9.56
C MET A 1 -7.18 10.73 -8.46
N ARG A 2 -8.38 11.19 -8.07
CA ARG A 2 -8.54 12.13 -6.93
C ARG A 2 -9.17 11.38 -5.76
N GLY A 3 -8.45 11.27 -4.65
CA GLY A 3 -8.97 10.66 -3.42
C GLY A 3 -10.08 11.51 -2.79
N GLN A 4 -10.91 10.92 -1.93
CA GLN A 4 -11.96 11.63 -1.19
C GLN A 4 -11.39 12.76 -0.31
N SER A 5 -10.11 12.69 0.07
CA SER A 5 -9.37 13.74 0.78
C SER A 5 -8.90 14.89 -0.12
N GLY A 6 -9.19 14.85 -1.42
CA GLY A 6 -8.72 15.83 -2.40
C GLY A 6 -7.29 15.62 -2.88
N LYS A 7 -6.52 14.70 -2.27
CA LYS A 7 -5.17 14.32 -2.73
C LYS A 7 -5.22 13.74 -4.15
N VAL A 8 -4.34 14.24 -5.00
CA VAL A 8 -4.15 13.75 -6.36
C VAL A 8 -3.03 12.72 -6.32
N VAL A 9 -3.32 11.53 -6.86
CA VAL A 9 -2.33 10.47 -7.03
C VAL A 9 -2.21 10.19 -8.52
N ASP A 10 -0.98 10.28 -9.01
CA ASP A 10 -0.63 9.82 -10.36
C ASP A 10 -0.67 8.30 -10.36
N LEU A 11 -1.56 7.76 -11.18
CA LEU A 11 -1.84 6.34 -11.28
C LEU A 11 -1.95 5.98 -12.75
N VAL A 12 -1.10 5.06 -13.20
CA VAL A 12 -1.20 4.46 -14.53
C VAL A 12 -1.70 3.03 -14.34
N ALA A 13 -2.76 2.65 -15.05
CA ALA A 13 -3.33 1.31 -14.98
C ALA A 13 -3.60 0.76 -16.38
N SER A 14 -3.39 -0.55 -16.56
CA SER A 14 -3.70 -1.27 -17.79
C SER A 14 -4.73 -2.35 -17.52
N SER A 15 -5.79 -2.41 -18.33
CA SER A 15 -6.69 -3.57 -18.37
C SER A 15 -6.01 -4.67 -19.17
N ILE A 16 -5.96 -5.88 -18.60
CA ILE A 16 -5.40 -7.06 -19.27
C ILE A 16 -6.48 -8.00 -19.82
N GLY A 17 -7.74 -7.57 -19.80
CA GLY A 17 -8.91 -8.39 -20.16
C GLY A 17 -9.47 -9.18 -18.97
N GLY A 18 -10.74 -9.60 -19.06
CA GLY A 18 -11.40 -10.42 -18.03
C GLY A 18 -11.73 -9.71 -16.71
N GLY A 19 -11.79 -8.36 -16.70
CA GLY A 19 -12.07 -7.58 -15.48
C GLY A 19 -10.83 -7.25 -14.63
N ASN A 20 -9.64 -7.71 -15.05
CA ASN A 20 -8.41 -7.49 -14.30
C ASN A 20 -7.74 -6.16 -14.68
N ILE A 21 -7.45 -5.35 -13.66
CA ILE A 21 -6.72 -4.09 -13.80
C ILE A 21 -5.36 -4.27 -13.13
N ARG A 22 -4.29 -3.90 -13.84
CA ARG A 22 -2.94 -3.85 -13.28
C ARG A 22 -2.51 -2.39 -13.15
N VAL A 23 -2.31 -1.93 -11.92
CA VAL A 23 -1.71 -0.61 -11.69
C VAL A 23 -0.21 -0.75 -11.88
N VAL A 24 0.40 0.09 -12.72
CA VAL A 24 1.80 -0.03 -13.16
C VAL A 24 2.72 1.08 -12.63
N ASN A 25 2.17 2.24 -12.25
CA ASN A 25 2.95 3.33 -11.66
C ASN A 25 2.11 4.09 -10.62
N LEU A 26 2.69 4.31 -9.44
CA LEU A 26 2.12 5.14 -8.40
C LEU A 26 3.24 5.93 -7.70
N LEU A 27 3.09 7.25 -7.63
CA LEU A 27 4.09 8.17 -7.05
C LEU A 27 5.50 8.00 -7.63
N GLY A 28 5.60 7.64 -8.92
CA GLY A 28 6.89 7.42 -9.60
C GLY A 28 7.47 6.01 -9.37
N PHE A 29 6.88 5.19 -8.50
CA PHE A 29 7.31 3.81 -8.28
C PHE A 29 6.58 2.85 -9.21
N PRO A 30 7.27 1.87 -9.81
CA PRO A 30 6.61 0.78 -10.50
C PRO A 30 5.86 -0.06 -9.45
N VAL A 31 4.54 -0.03 -9.54
CA VAL A 31 3.65 -0.79 -8.67
C VAL A 31 2.99 -1.89 -9.47
N ASP A 32 2.45 -2.87 -8.76
CA ASP A 32 1.79 -4.03 -9.37
C ASP A 32 0.91 -4.69 -8.32
N PHE A 33 -0.40 -4.50 -8.45
CA PHE A 33 -1.41 -5.15 -7.61
C PHE A 33 -2.69 -5.35 -8.42
N SER A 34 -3.49 -6.33 -8.01
CA SER A 34 -4.64 -6.84 -8.78
C SER A 34 -5.88 -5.96 -8.67
N GLY A 35 -6.00 -5.19 -7.58
CA GLY A 35 -7.21 -4.45 -7.22
C GLY A 35 -8.38 -5.35 -6.78
N GLN A 36 -8.18 -6.66 -6.67
CA GLN A 36 -9.19 -7.63 -6.23
C GLN A 36 -9.29 -7.74 -4.70
N PHE A 37 -8.25 -7.28 -3.99
CA PHE A 37 -8.15 -7.32 -2.53
C PHE A 37 -8.16 -5.92 -1.92
N HIS A 38 -8.40 -5.86 -0.62
CA HIS A 38 -8.13 -4.64 0.14
C HIS A 38 -6.64 -4.34 0.07
N THR A 39 -6.28 -3.13 -0.37
CA THR A 39 -4.88 -2.80 -0.64
C THR A 39 -4.44 -1.60 0.19
N LEU A 40 -3.36 -1.76 0.94
CA LEU A 40 -2.61 -0.67 1.56
C LEU A 40 -1.44 -0.29 0.68
N ILE A 41 -1.25 1.00 0.46
CA ILE A 41 -0.12 1.56 -0.27
C ILE A 41 0.58 2.55 0.66
N ILE A 42 1.84 2.25 0.98
CA ILE A 42 2.59 2.85 2.08
C ILE A 42 3.94 3.35 1.57
N PRO A 43 4.04 4.60 1.10
CA PRO A 43 5.31 5.27 0.87
C PRO A 43 6.05 5.48 2.20
N HIS A 44 7.31 5.10 2.24
CA HIS A 44 8.14 5.14 3.43
C HIS A 44 9.62 5.27 3.08
N ARG A 45 10.46 5.61 4.07
CA ARG A 45 11.91 5.46 3.95
C ARG A 45 12.35 4.08 4.41
N ASP A 46 13.15 3.40 3.60
CA ASP A 46 13.63 2.03 3.87
C ASP A 46 14.54 2.01 5.12
N ARG A 47 13.97 1.59 6.25
CA ARG A 47 14.63 1.52 7.56
C ARG A 47 14.41 0.15 8.19
N PRO A 48 15.41 -0.40 8.90
CA PRO A 48 15.26 -1.65 9.63
C PRO A 48 14.05 -1.62 10.57
N GLY A 49 13.29 -2.72 10.60
CA GLY A 49 12.14 -2.89 11.48
C GLY A 49 10.82 -2.34 10.95
N LEU A 50 10.80 -1.54 9.88
CA LEU A 50 9.57 -0.91 9.39
C LEU A 50 8.56 -1.92 8.86
N ILE A 51 8.99 -2.90 8.06
CA ILE A 51 8.12 -4.00 7.59
C ILE A 51 7.53 -4.77 8.78
N ALA A 52 8.35 -5.09 9.78
CA ALA A 52 7.92 -5.81 10.97
C ALA A 52 6.89 -5.02 11.79
N ALA A 53 7.07 -3.70 11.93
CA ALA A 53 6.13 -2.84 12.63
C ALA A 53 4.75 -2.81 11.93
N VAL A 54 4.74 -2.68 10.60
CA VAL A 54 3.49 -2.70 9.82
C VAL A 54 2.82 -4.07 9.87
N SER A 55 3.55 -5.16 9.64
CA SER A 55 2.99 -6.51 9.70
C SER A 55 2.53 -6.88 11.11
N GLY A 56 3.20 -6.36 12.15
CA GLY A 56 2.81 -6.53 13.55
C GLY A 56 1.44 -5.93 13.84
N LEU A 57 1.20 -4.68 13.42
CA LEU A 57 -0.12 -4.05 13.57
C LEU A 57 -1.22 -4.79 12.82
N LEU A 58 -0.92 -5.31 11.62
CA LEU A 58 -1.87 -6.15 10.87
C LEU A 58 -2.19 -7.45 11.64
N ALA A 59 -1.17 -8.11 12.18
CA ALA A 59 -1.33 -9.34 12.97
C ALA A 59 -2.12 -9.09 14.27
N GLU A 60 -1.82 -8.03 15.00
CA GLU A 60 -2.56 -7.61 16.20
C GLU A 60 -4.03 -7.30 15.90
N SER A 61 -4.32 -6.82 14.69
CA SER A 61 -5.67 -6.57 14.20
C SER A 61 -6.35 -7.80 13.61
N GLY A 62 -5.70 -8.96 13.59
CA GLY A 62 -6.23 -10.19 13.01
C GLY A 62 -6.41 -10.13 11.49
N ILE A 63 -5.61 -9.32 10.79
CA ILE A 63 -5.67 -9.14 9.33
C ILE A 63 -4.59 -9.98 8.66
N ASN A 64 -5.03 -10.89 7.77
CA ASN A 64 -4.15 -11.70 6.95
C ASN A 64 -3.63 -10.91 5.75
N ILE A 65 -2.36 -11.16 5.42
CA ILE A 65 -1.69 -10.61 4.23
C ILE A 65 -1.81 -11.65 3.12
N ALA A 66 -2.58 -11.33 2.08
CA ALA A 66 -2.69 -12.14 0.87
C ALA A 66 -1.43 -11.99 0.01
N GLN A 67 -0.94 -10.76 -0.13
CA GLN A 67 0.27 -10.46 -0.87
C GLN A 67 0.96 -9.22 -0.30
N MET A 68 2.30 -9.21 -0.29
CA MET A 68 3.08 -8.04 0.06
C MET A 68 4.18 -7.83 -0.97
N LYS A 69 4.30 -6.61 -1.48
CA LYS A 69 5.38 -6.19 -2.39
C LYS A 69 6.04 -4.94 -1.85
N VAL A 70 7.35 -4.96 -1.73
CA VAL A 70 8.15 -3.80 -1.33
C VAL A 70 9.10 -3.45 -2.46
N THR A 71 8.97 -2.23 -2.98
CA THR A 71 9.84 -1.69 -4.03
C THR A 71 10.61 -0.52 -3.46
N ARG A 72 11.93 -0.50 -3.64
CA ARG A 72 12.80 0.60 -3.22
C ARG A 72 13.57 1.12 -4.42
N GLU A 73 13.80 2.44 -4.47
CA GLU A 73 14.61 3.04 -5.51
C GLU A 73 16.10 2.69 -5.30
N GLN A 74 16.60 2.91 -4.08
CA GLN A 74 17.93 2.51 -3.61
C GLN A 74 17.86 2.12 -2.13
N ARG A 75 18.87 1.38 -1.63
CA ARG A 75 18.92 0.98 -0.21
C ARG A 75 19.00 2.21 0.70
N GLY A 76 18.11 2.32 1.67
CA GLY A 76 18.05 3.44 2.62
C GLY A 76 17.40 4.72 2.07
N ALA A 77 16.87 4.66 0.84
CA ALA A 77 16.14 5.74 0.19
C ALA A 77 14.63 5.55 0.33
N GLU A 78 13.90 6.24 -0.54
CA GLU A 78 12.45 6.16 -0.68
C GLU A 78 12.02 4.78 -1.20
N ALA A 79 10.96 4.26 -0.60
CA ALA A 79 10.39 2.96 -0.89
C ALA A 79 8.86 2.99 -0.80
N ILE A 80 8.24 2.01 -1.42
CA ILE A 80 6.80 1.79 -1.38
C ILE A 80 6.52 0.36 -0.95
N MET A 81 5.62 0.22 0.01
CA MET A 81 5.10 -1.07 0.45
C MET A 81 3.64 -1.17 0.03
N ILE A 82 3.33 -2.22 -0.71
CA ILE A 82 1.98 -2.57 -1.13
C ILE A 82 1.60 -3.85 -0.41
N ILE A 83 0.45 -3.83 0.25
CA ILE A 83 -0.07 -4.97 1.00
C ILE A 83 -1.49 -5.21 0.56
N GLU A 84 -1.75 -6.35 -0.08
CA GLU A 84 -3.09 -6.86 -0.33
C GLU A 84 -3.50 -7.74 0.86
N THR A 85 -4.65 -7.47 1.45
CA THR A 85 -5.18 -8.13 2.64
C THR A 85 -6.54 -8.78 2.35
N ASP A 86 -6.81 -9.89 3.04
CA ASP A 86 -8.10 -10.60 2.91
C ASP A 86 -9.24 -9.80 3.56
N GLN A 87 -8.94 -9.13 4.67
CA GLN A 87 -9.89 -8.34 5.44
C GLN A 87 -9.75 -6.85 5.13
N ASN A 88 -10.82 -6.11 5.37
CA ASN A 88 -10.81 -4.66 5.29
C ASN A 88 -9.86 -4.06 6.35
N CYS A 89 -9.04 -3.09 5.94
CA CYS A 89 -8.22 -2.31 6.85
C CYS A 89 -9.00 -1.08 7.33
N PRO A 90 -9.37 -1.00 8.63
CA PRO A 90 -10.08 0.16 9.17
C PRO A 90 -9.24 1.44 9.08
N GLU A 91 -9.90 2.61 9.01
CA GLU A 91 -9.20 3.91 9.02
C GLU A 91 -8.36 4.12 10.28
N SER A 92 -8.77 3.56 11.42
CA SER A 92 -7.99 3.59 12.66
C SER A 92 -6.66 2.87 12.52
N LEU A 93 -6.64 1.69 11.90
CA LEU A 93 -5.42 0.93 11.64
C LEU A 93 -4.53 1.65 10.63
N ALA A 94 -5.09 2.19 9.55
CA ALA A 94 -4.34 3.01 8.60
C ALA A 94 -3.71 4.24 9.28
N SER A 95 -4.41 4.85 10.24
CA SER A 95 -3.90 5.96 11.04
C SER A 95 -2.78 5.55 12.00
N GLN A 96 -2.89 4.38 12.63
CA GLN A 96 -1.83 3.81 13.46
C GLN A 96 -0.56 3.52 12.65
N ILE A 97 -0.71 2.88 11.48
CA ILE A 97 0.39 2.64 10.55
C ILE A 97 1.03 3.97 10.15
N LYS A 98 0.22 4.98 9.78
CA LYS A 98 0.74 6.30 9.42
C LYS A 98 1.53 6.98 10.55
N GLY A 99 1.25 6.64 11.81
CA GLY A 99 1.98 7.13 12.98
C GLY A 99 3.37 6.52 13.17
N ILE A 100 3.72 5.43 12.46
CA ILE A 100 5.04 4.82 12.54
C ILE A 100 6.10 5.75 11.94
N ALA A 101 7.21 5.94 12.65
CA ALA A 101 8.33 6.74 12.17
C ALA A 101 8.81 6.25 10.79
N ASN A 102 9.07 7.20 9.88
CA ASN A 102 9.48 6.99 8.49
C ASN A 102 8.38 6.53 7.52
N ILE A 103 7.12 6.39 7.96
CA ILE A 103 5.97 6.30 7.07
C ILE A 103 5.52 7.71 6.69
N GLN A 104 5.30 7.95 5.40
CA GLN A 104 4.95 9.28 4.89
C GLN A 104 3.46 9.42 4.68
N ASP A 105 2.84 8.36 4.19
CA ASP A 105 1.41 8.29 4.00
C ASP A 105 0.94 6.84 4.01
N VAL A 106 -0.37 6.67 4.15
CA VAL A 106 -1.05 5.39 4.00
C VAL A 106 -2.28 5.63 3.15
N ILE A 107 -2.35 4.94 2.01
CA ILE A 107 -3.48 5.00 1.10
C ILE A 107 -4.19 3.66 1.19
N VAL A 108 -5.49 3.71 1.46
CA VAL A 108 -6.36 2.53 1.49
C VAL A 108 -7.15 2.48 0.19
N VAL A 109 -7.02 1.38 -0.54
CA VAL A 109 -7.78 1.11 -1.75
C VAL A 109 -8.71 -0.05 -1.45
N LYS A 110 -10.01 0.16 -1.71
CA LYS A 110 -11.02 -0.90 -1.61
C LYS A 110 -10.97 -1.77 -2.87
N PRO A 111 -11.27 -3.07 -2.76
CA PRO A 111 -11.42 -3.92 -3.94
C PRO A 111 -12.51 -3.36 -4.86
N LEU A 112 -12.35 -3.59 -6.16
CA LEU A 112 -13.29 -3.17 -7.22
C LEU A 112 -14.60 -3.94 -7.18
#